data_AF-A0A3M1TAH9-F1
#
_entry.id   AF-A0A3M1TAH9-F1
#
_cell.length_a   1.000
_cell.length_b   1.000
_cell.length_c   1.000
_cell.angle_alpha   90.00
_cell.angle_beta   90.00
_cell.angle_gamma   90.00
#
_symmetry.space_group_name_H-M   'P 1'
#
loop_
_entity.id
_entity.type
_entity.pdbx_description
1 polymer ?
#
loop_
_entity_poly.entity_id
_entity_poly.type
_entity_poly.pdbx_seq_one_letter_code
_entity_poly.pdbx_strand_id
1 'polypeptide(L)'
;MRRIPPVVFEHFRAPRNERVLRPADAVGEIEGRFEDSRIRLYLRETRRGLRAGFSLEGDRSAVAALSLLTSRLNGASRAEAEAWTIESLAASYGLDEELYPMLLPALDALAAALADLRGEPNPFAADGEQLCHCLNVRRGRLLRLARERDLRSLEAVRHWTGACSGCRSCRQEVEELLAELWGRGSA
;
A
#
# COMPACT_ATOMS: atom_id res chain seq x y z
N MET A 1 22.28 13.65 0.63
CA MET A 1 21.59 12.51 0.01
C MET A 1 21.25 11.53 1.13
N ARG A 2 19.97 11.39 1.49
CA ARG A 2 19.58 10.48 2.58
C ARG A 2 19.78 9.04 2.11
N ARG A 3 20.38 8.23 2.97
CA ARG A 3 20.72 6.83 2.67
C ARG A 3 19.45 6.00 2.88
N ILE A 4 19.09 5.17 1.90
CA ILE A 4 18.02 4.18 2.06
C ILE A 4 18.36 3.32 3.28
N PRO A 5 17.44 3.11 4.24
CA PRO A 5 17.73 2.28 5.41
C PRO A 5 18.24 0.89 5.00
N PRO A 6 19.26 0.33 5.68
CA PRO A 6 19.85 -0.96 5.30
C PRO A 6 18.81 -2.09 5.18
N VAL A 7 17.80 -2.11 6.06
CA VAL A 7 16.72 -3.10 6.04
C VAL A 7 15.87 -3.01 4.75
N VAL A 8 15.55 -1.80 4.29
CA VAL A 8 14.81 -1.60 3.03
C VAL A 8 15.65 -2.05 1.85
N PHE A 9 16.94 -1.70 1.84
CA PHE A 9 17.85 -2.09 0.77
C PHE A 9 18.08 -3.61 0.70
N GLU A 10 18.19 -4.28 1.85
CA GLU A 10 18.28 -5.74 1.94
C GLU A 10 17.03 -6.40 1.35
N HIS A 11 15.85 -5.97 1.81
CA HIS A 11 14.57 -6.51 1.34
C HIS A 11 14.27 -6.19 -0.14
N PHE A 12 14.89 -5.15 -0.69
CA PHE A 12 14.88 -4.86 -2.12
C PHE A 12 15.81 -5.80 -2.92
N ARG A 13 17.05 -5.99 -2.44
CA ARG A 13 18.09 -6.77 -3.15
C ARG A 13 17.87 -8.27 -3.05
N ALA A 14 17.38 -8.75 -1.92
CA ALA A 14 17.13 -10.16 -1.62
C ALA A 14 15.73 -10.32 -0.98
N PRO A 15 14.66 -10.16 -1.78
CA PRO A 15 13.30 -10.20 -1.26
C PRO A 15 12.96 -11.56 -0.67
N ARG A 16 12.25 -11.53 0.47
CA ARG A 16 11.78 -12.71 1.18
C ARG A 16 10.34 -12.98 0.77
N ASN A 17 10.00 -14.23 0.50
CA ASN A 17 8.64 -14.66 0.16
C ASN A 17 8.06 -14.16 -1.17
N GLU A 18 8.91 -13.75 -2.11
CA GLU A 18 8.52 -13.53 -3.50
C GLU A 18 8.26 -14.89 -4.18
N ARG A 19 7.05 -15.41 -4.02
CA ARG A 19 6.56 -16.67 -4.60
C ARG A 19 5.03 -16.70 -4.55
N VAL A 20 4.44 -17.42 -5.49
CA VAL A 20 3.03 -17.83 -5.39
C VAL A 20 2.89 -18.86 -4.27
N LEU A 21 1.98 -18.62 -3.30
CA LEU A 21 1.68 -19.56 -2.23
C LEU A 21 0.57 -20.53 -2.69
N ARG A 22 0.84 -21.84 -2.70
CA ARG A 22 -0.14 -22.87 -3.10
C ARG A 22 -0.24 -23.98 -2.03
N PRO A 23 -1.45 -24.35 -1.58
CA PRO A 23 -2.70 -23.61 -1.74
C PRO A 23 -2.65 -22.27 -0.96
N ALA A 24 -3.41 -21.29 -1.42
CA ALA A 24 -3.73 -20.06 -0.68
C ALA A 24 -5.22 -20.09 -0.32
N ASP A 25 -5.55 -19.56 0.86
CA ASP A 25 -6.94 -19.41 1.31
C ASP A 25 -7.52 -18.07 0.83
N ALA A 26 -6.67 -17.09 0.53
CA ALA A 26 -7.07 -15.81 -0.04
C ALA A 26 -5.96 -15.16 -0.88
N VAL A 27 -6.37 -14.28 -1.79
CA VAL A 27 -5.51 -13.50 -2.67
C VAL A 27 -5.96 -12.04 -2.71
N GLY A 28 -5.10 -11.15 -2.20
CA GLY A 28 -5.26 -9.70 -2.39
C GLY A 28 -4.55 -9.26 -3.65
N GLU A 29 -5.30 -8.76 -4.63
CA GLU A 29 -4.75 -8.20 -5.87
C GLU A 29 -4.97 -6.69 -5.91
N ILE A 30 -3.93 -5.93 -6.27
CA ILE A 30 -4.03 -4.50 -6.57
C ILE A 30 -3.28 -4.18 -7.86
N GLU A 31 -3.59 -3.02 -8.43
CA GLU A 31 -2.86 -2.44 -9.56
C GLU A 31 -1.50 -1.89 -9.15
N GLY A 32 -0.48 -2.13 -9.96
CA GLY A 32 0.80 -1.44 -9.88
C GLY A 32 0.80 -0.15 -10.70
N ARG A 33 1.98 0.45 -10.90
CA ARG A 33 2.13 1.74 -11.62
C ARG A 33 1.81 1.74 -13.11
N PHE A 34 1.75 0.57 -13.72
CA PHE A 34 1.44 0.42 -15.14
C PHE A 34 0.09 -0.27 -15.31
N GLU A 35 -0.61 0.03 -16.40
CA GLU A 35 -1.98 -0.44 -16.65
C GLU A 35 -2.11 -1.98 -16.54
N ASP A 36 -1.12 -2.71 -17.05
CA ASP A 36 -1.08 -4.18 -17.01
C ASP A 36 -0.32 -4.75 -15.79
N SER A 37 0.10 -3.91 -14.85
CA SER A 37 0.87 -4.37 -13.69
C SER A 37 -0.03 -4.80 -12.54
N ARG A 38 0.31 -5.95 -11.95
CA ARG A 38 -0.44 -6.56 -10.85
C ARG A 38 0.48 -6.87 -9.68
N ILE A 39 0.02 -6.53 -8.49
CA ILE A 39 0.65 -6.89 -7.22
C ILE A 39 -0.30 -7.86 -6.52
N ARG A 40 0.19 -9.05 -6.17
CA ARG A 40 -0.62 -10.06 -5.47
C ARG A 40 0.02 -10.45 -4.15
N LEU A 41 -0.78 -10.45 -3.09
CA LEU A 41 -0.45 -11.01 -1.79
C LEU A 41 -1.31 -12.25 -1.55
N TYR A 42 -0.67 -13.37 -1.28
CA TYR A 42 -1.32 -14.64 -1.00
C TYR A 42 -1.28 -14.91 0.50
N LEU A 43 -2.42 -15.27 1.09
CA LEU A 43 -2.53 -15.65 2.49
C LEU A 43 -3.01 -17.09 2.63
N ARG A 44 -2.53 -17.77 3.67
CA ARG A 44 -3.04 -19.06 4.12
C ARG A 44 -3.09 -19.11 5.64
N GLU A 45 -4.22 -19.49 6.21
CA GLU A 45 -4.41 -19.71 7.64
C GLU A 45 -3.90 -21.10 8.04
N THR A 46 -3.11 -21.15 9.12
CA THR A 46 -2.61 -22.40 9.68
C THR A 46 -2.75 -22.40 11.19
N ARG A 47 -2.61 -23.57 11.83
CA ARG A 47 -2.56 -23.67 13.30
C ARG A 47 -1.41 -22.88 13.94
N ARG A 48 -0.40 -22.46 13.17
CA ARG A 48 0.77 -21.69 13.62
C ARG A 48 0.74 -20.24 13.13
N GLY A 49 -0.46 -19.70 12.86
CA GLY A 49 -0.65 -18.37 12.28
C GLY A 49 -0.61 -18.37 10.75
N LEU A 50 -0.59 -17.17 10.17
CA LEU A 50 -0.62 -16.92 8.75
C LEU A 50 0.66 -17.41 8.05
N ARG A 51 0.50 -17.80 6.80
CA ARG A 51 1.57 -17.93 5.82
C ARG A 51 1.31 -16.97 4.69
N ALA A 52 2.35 -16.27 4.28
CA ALA A 52 2.26 -15.25 3.24
C ALA A 52 3.34 -15.44 2.17
N GLY A 53 2.94 -15.22 0.93
CA GLY A 53 3.82 -15.05 -0.22
C GLY A 53 3.29 -13.90 -1.08
N PHE A 54 4.10 -13.40 -2.01
CA PHE A 54 3.66 -12.38 -2.95
C PHE A 54 4.22 -12.61 -4.34
N SER A 55 3.59 -12.02 -5.35
CA SER A 55 4.12 -11.94 -6.72
C SER A 55 3.88 -10.55 -7.30
N LEU A 56 4.76 -10.17 -8.20
CA LEU A 56 4.76 -8.87 -8.87
C LEU A 56 4.83 -9.11 -10.38
N GLU A 57 3.91 -8.50 -11.12
CA GLU A 57 3.85 -8.53 -12.58
C GLU A 57 3.91 -7.09 -13.09
N GLY A 58 4.84 -6.80 -14.01
CA GLY A 58 4.98 -5.47 -14.64
C GLY A 58 5.55 -4.36 -13.75
N ASP A 59 5.40 -4.40 -12.44
CA ASP A 59 5.91 -3.38 -11.51
C ASP A 59 6.62 -3.98 -10.29
N ARG A 60 7.88 -3.59 -10.06
CA ARG A 60 8.68 -4.02 -8.89
C ARG A 60 8.81 -2.94 -7.80
N SER A 61 8.11 -1.82 -7.90
CA SER A 61 8.21 -0.70 -6.95
C SER A 61 7.95 -1.09 -5.50
N ALA A 62 6.99 -2.00 -5.28
CA ALA A 62 6.57 -2.46 -3.96
C ALA A 62 7.37 -3.66 -3.41
N VAL A 63 8.42 -4.13 -4.10
CA VAL A 63 9.11 -5.38 -3.74
C VAL A 63 9.67 -5.37 -2.33
N ALA A 64 10.29 -4.26 -1.90
CA ALA A 64 10.83 -4.14 -0.56
C ALA A 64 9.71 -4.12 0.49
N ALA A 65 8.62 -3.37 0.23
CA ALA A 65 7.46 -3.27 1.11
C ALA A 65 6.78 -4.63 1.32
N LEU A 66 6.54 -5.38 0.25
CA LEU A 66 5.93 -6.71 0.32
C LEU A 66 6.86 -7.72 1.00
N SER A 67 8.16 -7.63 0.75
CA SER A 67 9.18 -8.45 1.41
C SER A 67 9.20 -8.20 2.93
N LEU A 68 9.12 -6.93 3.36
CA LEU A 68 8.98 -6.56 4.77
C LEU A 68 7.65 -7.09 5.35
N LEU A 69 6.53 -6.74 4.73
CA LEU A 69 5.21 -7.13 5.17
C LEU A 69 5.07 -8.65 5.32
N THR A 70 5.43 -9.41 4.28
CA THR A 70 5.30 -10.88 4.33
C THR A 70 6.25 -11.52 5.34
N SER A 71 7.39 -10.90 5.63
CA SER A 71 8.26 -11.36 6.72
C SER A 71 7.58 -11.23 8.08
N ARG A 72 6.74 -10.20 8.27
CA ARG A 72 5.94 -10.02 9.48
C ARG A 72 4.69 -10.90 9.49
N LEU A 73 4.01 -11.08 8.36
CA LEU A 73 2.80 -11.91 8.24
C LEU A 73 3.06 -13.38 8.57
N ASN A 74 4.22 -13.92 8.19
CA ASN A 74 4.53 -15.32 8.39
C ASN A 74 4.69 -15.65 9.89
N GLY A 75 3.64 -16.20 10.49
CA GLY A 75 3.56 -16.53 11.91
C GLY A 75 2.65 -15.61 12.73
N ALA A 76 2.21 -14.48 12.16
CA ALA A 76 1.22 -13.61 12.80
C ALA A 76 -0.17 -14.26 12.82
N SER A 77 -0.98 -13.92 13.80
CA SER A 77 -2.41 -14.20 13.80
C SER A 77 -3.14 -13.28 12.82
N ARG A 78 -4.35 -13.70 12.41
CA ARG A 78 -5.23 -12.86 11.59
C ARG A 78 -5.58 -11.54 12.29
N ALA A 79 -5.90 -11.59 13.59
CA ALA A 79 -6.23 -10.41 14.37
C ALA A 79 -5.07 -9.39 14.43
N GLU A 80 -3.83 -9.86 14.54
CA GLU A 80 -2.67 -8.97 14.46
C GLU A 80 -2.54 -8.31 13.09
N ALA A 81 -2.71 -9.07 12.02
CA ALA A 81 -2.63 -8.55 10.66
C ALA A 81 -3.73 -7.53 10.37
N GLU A 82 -4.95 -7.75 10.85
CA GLU A 82 -6.08 -6.81 10.75
C GLU A 82 -5.85 -5.51 11.53
N ALA A 83 -5.05 -5.54 12.60
CA ALA A 83 -4.75 -4.39 13.43
C ALA A 83 -3.56 -3.55 12.94
N TRP A 84 -2.81 -3.99 11.93
CA TRP A 84 -1.63 -3.27 11.49
C TRP A 84 -1.98 -1.97 10.75
N THR A 85 -1.43 -0.89 11.26
CA THR A 85 -1.34 0.38 10.57
C THR A 85 0.03 0.55 9.93
N ILE A 86 0.15 1.54 9.05
CA ILE A 86 1.41 1.94 8.43
C ILE A 86 2.47 2.35 9.45
N GLU A 87 2.08 3.06 10.51
CA GLU A 87 2.95 3.42 11.62
C GLU A 87 3.46 2.18 12.34
N SER A 88 2.56 1.24 12.64
CA SER A 88 2.92 0.01 13.35
C SER A 88 3.86 -0.87 12.52
N LEU A 89 3.68 -0.92 11.19
CA LEU A 89 4.53 -1.66 10.27
C LEU A 89 5.90 -0.99 10.12
N ALA A 90 5.93 0.32 9.96
CA ALA A 90 7.16 1.10 9.91
C ALA A 90 7.98 0.95 11.21
N ALA A 91 7.32 1.06 12.37
CA ALA A 91 7.95 0.95 13.67
C ALA A 91 8.64 -0.39 13.90
N SER A 92 8.08 -1.52 13.40
CA SER A 92 8.76 -2.83 13.54
C SER A 92 10.09 -2.94 12.81
N TYR A 93 10.34 -2.04 11.86
CA TYR A 93 11.57 -2.01 11.07
C TYR A 93 12.39 -0.74 11.31
N GLY A 94 11.98 0.11 12.26
CA GLY A 94 12.64 1.39 12.53
C GLY A 94 12.65 2.34 11.33
N LEU A 95 11.54 2.39 10.58
CA LEU A 95 11.41 3.27 9.41
C LEU A 95 10.79 4.61 9.81
N ASP A 96 11.39 5.69 9.30
CA ASP A 96 10.86 7.05 9.48
C ASP A 96 9.59 7.29 8.64
N GLU A 97 8.81 8.29 9.03
CA GLU A 97 7.54 8.66 8.39
C GLU A 97 7.67 8.98 6.89
N GLU A 98 8.83 9.49 6.46
CA GLU A 98 9.10 9.77 5.05
C GLU A 98 9.05 8.53 4.14
N LEU A 99 9.16 7.33 4.71
CA LEU A 99 9.08 6.05 3.99
C LEU A 99 7.67 5.45 4.00
N TYR A 100 6.70 6.09 4.64
CA TYR A 100 5.31 5.62 4.64
C TYR A 100 4.76 5.41 3.22
N PRO A 101 4.92 6.33 2.25
CA PRO A 101 4.42 6.10 0.89
C PRO A 101 4.91 4.79 0.24
N MET A 102 6.10 4.31 0.60
CA MET A 102 6.65 3.05 0.09
C MET A 102 5.90 1.82 0.62
N LEU A 103 5.33 1.89 1.82
CA LEU A 103 4.60 0.79 2.46
C LEU A 103 3.15 0.66 1.99
N LEU A 104 2.57 1.74 1.45
CA LEU A 104 1.15 1.80 1.07
C LEU A 104 0.69 0.65 0.15
N PRO A 105 1.38 0.34 -0.97
CA PRO A 105 0.92 -0.75 -1.84
C PRO A 105 0.90 -2.12 -1.14
N ALA A 106 1.82 -2.36 -0.20
CA ALA A 106 1.83 -3.62 0.55
C ALA A 106 0.65 -3.71 1.52
N LEU A 107 0.31 -2.62 2.20
CA LEU A 107 -0.85 -2.57 3.10
C LEU A 107 -2.17 -2.66 2.35
N ASP A 108 -2.26 -2.07 1.16
CA ASP A 108 -3.43 -2.24 0.30
C ASP A 108 -3.58 -3.69 -0.14
N ALA A 109 -2.49 -4.34 -0.58
CA ALA A 109 -2.53 -5.77 -0.90
C ALA A 109 -2.92 -6.62 0.31
N LEU A 110 -2.53 -6.24 1.53
CA LEU A 110 -2.99 -6.88 2.76
C LEU A 110 -4.49 -6.67 2.99
N ALA A 111 -4.98 -5.45 2.90
CA ALA A 111 -6.40 -5.15 3.09
C ALA A 111 -7.27 -5.89 2.06
N ALA A 112 -6.82 -6.00 0.81
CA ALA A 112 -7.49 -6.80 -0.22
C ALA A 112 -7.50 -8.29 0.13
N ALA A 113 -6.37 -8.85 0.57
CA ALA A 113 -6.28 -10.26 0.93
C ALA A 113 -7.11 -10.60 2.18
N LEU A 114 -7.18 -9.69 3.16
CA LEU A 114 -8.01 -9.84 4.35
C LEU A 114 -9.51 -9.72 4.02
N ALA A 115 -9.89 -8.88 3.06
CA ALA A 115 -11.26 -8.82 2.55
C ALA A 115 -11.65 -10.13 1.87
N ASP A 116 -10.78 -10.69 1.03
CA ASP A 116 -11.00 -11.98 0.39
C ASP A 116 -11.12 -13.13 1.44
N LEU A 117 -10.30 -13.13 2.50
CA LEU A 117 -10.47 -14.05 3.65
C LEU A 117 -11.83 -13.90 4.37
N ARG A 118 -12.47 -12.73 4.29
CA ARG A 118 -13.82 -12.49 4.83
C ARG A 118 -14.93 -12.84 3.84
N GLY A 119 -14.61 -13.15 2.59
CA GLY A 119 -15.60 -13.25 1.51
C GLY A 119 -16.17 -11.89 1.10
N GLU A 120 -15.44 -10.81 1.37
CA GLU A 120 -15.81 -9.43 1.02
C GLU A 120 -15.18 -9.03 -0.33
N PRO A 121 -15.81 -8.09 -1.07
CA PRO A 121 -15.23 -7.58 -2.30
C PRO A 121 -13.91 -6.84 -2.03
N ASN A 122 -13.02 -6.90 -3.02
CA ASN A 122 -11.76 -6.16 -2.97
C ASN A 122 -12.03 -4.65 -2.85
N PRO A 123 -11.58 -3.97 -1.77
CA PRO A 123 -11.89 -2.56 -1.53
C PRO A 123 -11.24 -1.59 -2.53
N PHE A 124 -10.27 -2.05 -3.33
CA PHE A 124 -9.57 -1.25 -4.33
C PHE A 124 -10.07 -1.50 -5.77
N ALA A 125 -11.05 -2.38 -5.97
CA ALA A 125 -11.61 -2.65 -7.30
C ALA A 125 -12.29 -1.42 -7.93
N ALA A 126 -12.74 -0.47 -7.11
CA ALA A 126 -13.40 0.76 -7.52
C ALA A 126 -12.60 2.02 -7.14
N ASP A 127 -11.25 1.93 -7.08
CA ASP A 127 -10.40 3.07 -6.68
C ASP A 127 -10.35 4.21 -7.72
N GLY A 128 -11.15 4.14 -8.78
CA GLY A 128 -11.34 5.22 -9.76
C GLY A 128 -10.10 5.48 -10.63
N GLU A 129 -10.03 6.66 -11.24
CA GLU A 129 -8.94 7.04 -12.14
C GLU A 129 -7.59 7.21 -11.43
N GLN A 130 -6.50 7.06 -12.20
CA GLN A 130 -5.14 7.30 -11.73
C GLN A 130 -4.80 8.79 -11.80
N LEU A 131 -4.64 9.42 -10.64
CA LEU A 131 -4.23 10.84 -10.53
C LEU A 131 -2.71 10.99 -10.68
N CYS A 132 -1.93 10.16 -9.98
CA CYS A 132 -0.45 10.23 -10.04
C CYS A 132 0.13 9.03 -10.77
N HIS A 133 0.56 9.23 -12.02
CA HIS A 133 1.18 8.18 -12.83
C HIS A 133 2.56 7.71 -12.35
N CYS A 134 3.31 8.54 -11.62
CA CYS A 134 4.63 8.14 -11.11
C CYS A 134 4.56 7.09 -10.00
N LEU A 135 3.48 7.13 -9.20
CA LEU A 135 3.36 6.39 -7.94
C LEU A 135 2.04 5.60 -7.82
N ASN A 136 1.24 5.54 -8.89
CA ASN A 136 -0.08 4.91 -8.91
C ASN A 136 -1.04 5.39 -7.82
N VAL A 137 -1.06 6.71 -7.55
CA VAL A 137 -2.04 7.25 -6.60
C VAL A 137 -3.34 7.46 -7.34
N ARG A 138 -4.34 6.63 -7.04
CA ARG A 138 -5.69 6.70 -7.60
C ARG A 138 -6.62 7.57 -6.76
N ARG A 139 -7.70 8.06 -7.38
CA ARG A 139 -8.67 8.95 -6.76
C ARG A 139 -9.28 8.36 -5.48
N GLY A 140 -9.69 7.11 -5.51
CA GLY A 140 -10.27 6.38 -4.38
C GLY A 140 -9.31 6.28 -3.19
N ARG A 141 -8.06 5.88 -3.44
CA ARG A 141 -6.98 5.89 -2.44
C ARG A 141 -6.83 7.26 -1.78
N LEU A 142 -6.70 8.31 -2.59
CA LEU A 142 -6.46 9.65 -2.08
C LEU A 142 -7.65 10.15 -1.25
N LEU A 143 -8.88 9.92 -1.70
CA LEU A 143 -10.09 10.29 -0.94
C LEU A 143 -10.19 9.55 0.40
N ARG A 144 -9.88 8.25 0.42
CA ARG A 144 -9.88 7.43 1.63
C ARG A 144 -8.86 7.96 2.65
N LEU A 145 -7.60 8.10 2.23
CA LEU A 145 -6.55 8.65 3.09
C LEU A 145 -6.83 10.10 3.50
N ALA A 146 -7.38 10.92 2.61
CA ALA A 146 -7.74 12.30 2.92
C ALA A 146 -8.75 12.37 4.05
N ARG A 147 -9.82 11.55 4.01
CA ARG A 147 -10.82 11.49 5.08
C ARG A 147 -10.27 10.89 6.37
N GLU A 148 -9.54 9.78 6.27
CA GLU A 148 -8.99 9.07 7.44
C GLU A 148 -7.96 9.91 8.20
N ARG A 149 -7.21 10.78 7.51
CA ARG A 149 -6.07 11.52 8.07
C ARG A 149 -6.22 13.05 8.01
N ASP A 150 -7.40 13.55 7.66
CA ASP A 150 -7.69 14.98 7.48
C ASP A 150 -6.66 15.70 6.57
N LEU A 151 -6.35 15.11 5.42
CA LEU A 151 -5.36 15.68 4.49
C LEU A 151 -5.96 16.91 3.80
N ARG A 152 -5.56 18.12 4.23
CA ARG A 152 -6.07 19.40 3.72
C ARG A 152 -5.12 20.18 2.82
N SER A 153 -3.91 19.65 2.59
CA SER A 153 -2.89 20.34 1.80
C SER A 153 -2.13 19.37 0.91
N LEU A 154 -1.52 19.90 -0.15
CA LEU A 154 -0.61 19.14 -0.99
C LEU A 154 0.59 18.57 -0.23
N GLU A 155 1.04 19.28 0.80
CA GLU A 155 2.13 18.79 1.64
C GLU A 155 1.70 17.54 2.43
N ALA A 156 0.49 17.54 2.98
CA ALA A 156 -0.07 16.38 3.66
C ALA A 156 -0.28 15.21 2.68
N VAL A 157 -0.80 15.48 1.47
CA VAL A 157 -0.91 14.46 0.42
C VAL A 157 0.45 13.90 0.02
N ARG A 158 1.44 14.76 -0.18
CA ARG A 158 2.82 14.35 -0.49
C ARG A 158 3.42 13.48 0.60
N HIS A 159 3.22 13.85 1.86
CA HIS A 159 3.74 13.11 3.00
C HIS A 159 3.16 11.70 3.05
N TRP A 160 1.84 11.54 2.90
CA TRP A 160 1.19 10.23 3.04
C TRP A 160 1.26 9.35 1.79
N THR A 161 1.17 9.93 0.60
CA THR A 161 1.02 9.17 -0.66
C THR A 161 2.25 9.25 -1.56
N GLY A 162 3.15 10.19 -1.31
CA GLY A 162 4.25 10.54 -2.22
C GLY A 162 3.80 11.30 -3.47
N ALA A 163 2.50 11.42 -3.77
CA ALA A 163 2.02 12.22 -4.90
C ALA A 163 2.51 13.68 -4.79
N CYS A 164 2.58 14.38 -5.93
CA CYS A 164 3.10 15.75 -6.01
C CYS A 164 4.60 15.94 -5.67
N SER A 165 5.38 14.88 -5.40
CA SER A 165 6.81 14.97 -5.12
C SER A 165 7.70 14.94 -6.37
N GLY A 166 7.45 14.01 -7.29
CA GLY A 166 8.26 13.71 -8.48
C GLY A 166 8.07 14.71 -9.62
N CYS A 167 7.43 14.29 -10.73
CA CYS A 167 7.18 15.14 -11.90
C CYS A 167 6.15 16.25 -11.62
N ARG A 168 5.31 16.06 -10.59
CA ARG A 168 4.26 16.99 -10.12
C ARG A 168 3.14 17.29 -11.13
N SER A 169 3.00 16.51 -12.20
CA SER A 169 1.90 16.67 -13.18
C SER A 169 0.52 16.55 -12.53
N CYS A 170 0.37 15.64 -11.57
CA CYS A 170 -0.88 15.43 -10.81
C CYS A 170 -1.27 16.57 -9.84
N ARG A 171 -0.46 17.64 -9.72
CA ARG A 171 -0.66 18.65 -8.66
C ARG A 171 -2.02 19.33 -8.75
N GLN A 172 -2.41 19.79 -9.95
CA GLN A 172 -3.66 20.52 -10.15
C GLN A 172 -4.87 19.64 -9.80
N GLU A 173 -4.91 18.41 -10.34
CA GLU A 173 -5.99 17.45 -10.06
C GLU A 173 -6.11 17.12 -8.57
N VAL A 174 -4.98 17.03 -7.85
CA VAL A 174 -4.98 16.83 -6.40
C VAL A 174 -5.52 18.07 -5.66
N GLU A 175 -5.13 19.29 -6.05
CA GLU A 175 -5.67 20.54 -5.47
C GLU A 175 -7.19 20.61 -5.67
N GLU A 176 -7.68 20.30 -6.87
CA GLU A 176 -9.11 20.26 -7.20
C GLU A 176 -9.86 19.22 -6.38
N LEU A 177 -9.30 18.00 -6.22
CA LEU A 177 -9.91 16.95 -5.40
C LEU A 177 -10.01 17.35 -3.93
N LEU A 178 -8.97 17.99 -3.38
CA LEU A 178 -8.99 18.48 -2.00
C LEU A 178 -10.00 19.61 -1.81
N ALA A 179 -10.11 20.51 -2.79
CA ALA A 179 -11.11 21.56 -2.80
C ALA A 179 -12.54 20.99 -2.90
N GLU A 180 -12.76 19.96 -3.71
CA GLU A 180 -14.05 19.25 -3.78
C GLU A 180 -14.42 18.61 -2.43
N LEU A 181 -13.44 17.97 -1.78
CA LEU A 181 -13.65 17.22 -0.54
C LEU A 181 -13.89 18.14 0.67
N TRP A 182 -13.13 19.24 0.80
CA TRP A 182 -13.14 20.11 1.97
C TRP A 182 -13.77 21.48 1.74
N GLY A 183 -13.93 21.90 0.49
CA GLY A 183 -14.40 23.23 0.10
C GLY A 183 -15.91 23.47 0.16
N ARG A 184 -16.70 22.53 0.71
CA ARG A 184 -18.08 22.83 1.10
C ARG A 184 -18.13 23.44 2.51
N GLY A 185 -17.75 24.71 2.56
CA GLY A 185 -17.93 25.63 3.66
C GLY A 185 -18.14 27.05 3.12
N SER A 186 -19.09 27.22 2.19
CA SER A 186 -19.60 28.52 1.73
C SER A 186 -20.97 28.30 1.06
N ALA A 187 -22.00 28.12 1.88
CA ALA A 187 -23.39 28.47 1.62
C ALA A 187 -24.05 28.73 2.97
#